data_AF-A0A1Q6M8J9-F1
#
_entry.id   AF-A0A1Q6M8J9-F1
#
_cell.length_a   1.000
_cell.length_b   1.000
_cell.length_c   1.000
_cell.angle_alpha   90.00
_cell.angle_beta   90.00
_cell.angle_gamma   90.00
#
_symmetry.space_group_name_H-M   'P 1'
#
loop_
_entity.id
_entity.type
_entity.pdbx_description
1 polymer ?
#
loop_
_entity_poly.entity_id
_entity_poly.type
_entity_poly.pdbx_seq_one_letter_code
_entity_poly.pdbx_strand_id
1 'polypeptide(L)'
;MIFGKYGQMILSNMEKNYPYRKQELELTGKLNTKIFEREQYILQLKEKLEKEIKTEYKEPKTSEMYVVAKYQQMIDGLVDEILMKEVLVKI
;
A
#
# COMPACT_ATOMS: atom_id res chain seq x y z
N MET A 1 -13.76 5.01 13.11
CA MET A 1 -12.61 5.35 12.25
C MET A 1 -12.85 4.67 10.91
N ILE A 2 -12.71 5.38 9.79
CA ILE A 2 -12.87 4.79 8.46
C ILE A 2 -11.46 4.56 7.90
N PHE A 3 -11.13 3.31 7.58
CA PHE A 3 -9.85 2.97 6.95
C PHE A 3 -9.88 3.26 5.45
N GLY A 4 -8.75 3.71 4.91
CA GLY A 4 -8.56 3.81 3.47
C GLY A 4 -8.36 2.44 2.82
N LYS A 5 -7.99 2.43 1.54
CA LYS A 5 -7.78 1.20 0.75
C LYS A 5 -6.81 0.26 1.47
N TYR A 6 -5.65 0.76 1.90
CA TYR A 6 -4.62 -0.08 2.49
C TYR A 6 -5.01 -0.57 3.89
N GLY A 7 -5.65 0.27 4.71
CA GLY A 7 -6.14 -0.14 6.03
C GLY A 7 -7.18 -1.26 5.94
N GLN A 8 -8.08 -1.23 4.95
CA GLN A 8 -9.03 -2.32 4.70
C GLN A 8 -8.32 -3.61 4.25
N MET A 9 -7.30 -3.51 3.40
CA MET A 9 -6.53 -4.68 2.97
C MET A 9 -5.72 -5.29 4.12
N ILE A 10 -5.12 -4.48 4.98
CA ILE A 10 -4.43 -4.92 6.20
C ILE A 10 -5.41 -5.64 7.12
N LEU A 11 -6.59 -5.07 7.36
CA LEU A 11 -7.63 -5.70 8.18
C LEU A 11 -8.03 -7.06 7.62
N SER A 12 -8.31 -7.15 6.31
CA SER A 12 -8.66 -8.41 5.66
C SER A 12 -7.54 -9.45 5.74
N ASN A 13 -6.28 -9.02 5.60
CA ASN A 13 -5.12 -9.89 5.79
C ASN A 13 -5.03 -10.42 7.23
N MET A 14 -5.25 -9.57 8.24
CA MET A 14 -5.25 -9.95 9.64
C MET A 14 -6.37 -10.95 9.97
N GLU A 15 -7.56 -10.77 9.37
CA GLU A 15 -8.68 -11.70 9.51
C GLU A 15 -8.40 -13.07 8.94
N LYS A 16 -7.77 -13.12 7.75
CA LYS A 16 -7.53 -14.37 7.03
C LYS A 16 -6.32 -15.12 7.54
N ASN A 17 -5.20 -14.41 7.75
CA ASN A 17 -3.89 -15.02 7.95
C ASN A 17 -3.39 -14.92 9.39
N TYR A 18 -3.89 -13.95 10.17
CA TYR A 18 -3.43 -13.72 11.55
C TYR A 18 -4.58 -13.52 12.57
N PRO A 19 -5.61 -14.40 12.59
CA PRO A 19 -6.83 -14.17 13.37
C PRO A 19 -6.57 -14.04 14.88
N TYR A 20 -5.66 -14.84 15.45
CA TYR A 20 -5.31 -14.75 16.88
C TYR A 20 -4.69 -13.40 17.24
N ARG A 21 -3.84 -12.87 16.36
CA ARG A 21 -3.20 -11.56 16.58
C ARG A 21 -4.22 -10.43 16.45
N LYS A 22 -5.13 -10.54 15.48
CA LYS A 22 -6.26 -9.60 15.35
C LYS A 22 -7.06 -9.57 16.66
N GLN A 23 -7.44 -10.73 17.17
CA GLN A 23 -8.21 -10.85 18.42
C GLN A 23 -7.45 -10.27 19.62
N GLU A 24 -6.15 -10.53 19.76
CA GLU A 24 -5.31 -9.91 20.79
C GLU A 24 -5.34 -8.38 20.72
N LEU A 25 -5.22 -7.81 19.51
CA LEU A 25 -5.27 -6.37 19.29
C LEU A 25 -6.67 -5.78 19.53
N GLU A 26 -7.74 -6.53 19.26
CA GLU A 26 -9.12 -6.14 19.58
C GLU A 26 -9.34 -6.11 21.10
N LEU A 27 -8.92 -7.16 21.81
CA LEU A 27 -9.04 -7.25 23.27
C LEU A 27 -8.25 -6.15 24.00
N THR A 28 -7.11 -5.75 23.43
CA THR A 28 -6.29 -4.66 23.98
C THR A 28 -6.72 -3.27 23.50
N GLY A 29 -7.72 -3.18 22.61
CA GLY A 29 -8.19 -1.92 22.03
C GLY A 29 -7.21 -1.26 21.06
N LYS A 30 -6.16 -1.96 20.63
CA LYS A 30 -5.06 -1.42 19.80
C LYS A 30 -5.23 -1.66 18.31
N LEU A 31 -6.19 -2.49 17.89
CA LEU A 31 -6.34 -2.90 16.49
C LEU A 31 -6.43 -1.70 15.54
N ASN A 32 -7.34 -0.77 15.81
CA ASN A 32 -7.58 0.35 14.92
C ASN A 32 -6.37 1.28 14.78
N THR A 33 -5.70 1.58 15.90
CA THR A 33 -4.48 2.40 15.91
C THR A 33 -3.37 1.72 15.12
N LYS A 34 -3.18 0.41 15.28
CA LYS A 34 -2.12 -0.33 14.57
C LYS A 34 -2.39 -0.41 13.06
N ILE A 35 -3.65 -0.63 12.66
CA ILE A 35 -4.03 -0.58 11.24
C ILE A 35 -3.77 0.81 10.67
N PHE A 36 -4.14 1.88 11.39
CA PHE A 36 -3.91 3.24 10.92
C PHE A 36 -2.43 3.58 10.81
N GLU A 37 -1.62 3.27 11.83
CA GLU A 37 -0.16 3.47 11.80
C GLU A 37 0.46 2.77 10.59
N ARG A 38 0.04 1.53 10.33
CA ARG A 38 0.53 0.75 9.19
C ARG A 38 0.07 1.34 7.85
N GLU A 39 -1.18 1.79 7.74
CA GLU A 39 -1.68 2.47 6.55
C GLU A 39 -0.90 3.76 6.24
N GLN A 40 -0.61 4.58 7.25
CA GLN A 40 0.19 5.80 7.07
C GLN A 40 1.62 5.47 6.60
N TYR A 41 2.23 4.43 7.17
CA TYR A 41 3.53 3.95 6.71
C TYR A 41 3.51 3.54 5.23
N ILE A 42 2.50 2.77 4.81
CA ILE A 42 2.36 2.31 3.42
C ILE A 42 2.16 3.49 2.46
N LEU A 43 1.38 4.49 2.85
CA LEU A 43 1.19 5.71 2.05
C LEU A 43 2.50 6.50 1.89
N GLN A 44 3.28 6.66 2.96
CA GLN A 44 4.60 7.30 2.87
C GLN A 44 5.56 6.50 1.99
N LEU A 45 5.54 5.17 2.10
CA LEU A 45 6.36 4.30 1.26
C LEU A 45 5.95 4.42 -0.22
N LYS A 46 4.64 4.49 -0.51
CA LYS A 46 4.12 4.69 -1.86
C LYS A 46 4.73 5.92 -2.52
N GLU A 47 4.68 7.07 -1.86
CA GLU A 47 5.23 8.32 -2.39
C GLU A 47 6.74 8.23 -2.66
N LYS A 48 7.48 7.54 -1.80
CA LYS A 48 8.91 7.31 -1.97
C LYS A 48 9.19 6.41 -3.17
N LEU A 49 8.50 5.27 -3.26
CA LEU A 49 8.67 4.31 -4.36
C LEU A 49 8.31 4.91 -5.72
N GLU A 50 7.22 5.67 -5.80
CA GLU A 50 6.85 6.35 -7.04
C GLU A 50 7.98 7.28 -7.54
N LYS A 51 8.63 8.03 -6.63
CA LYS A 51 9.74 8.91 -6.99
C LYS A 51 10.98 8.14 -7.43
N GLU A 52 11.31 7.06 -6.72
CA GLU A 52 12.46 6.20 -7.04
C GLU A 52 12.27 5.53 -8.41
N ILE A 53 11.12 4.90 -8.63
CA ILE A 53 10.81 4.21 -9.88
C ILE A 53 10.73 5.21 -11.04
N LYS A 54 10.15 6.42 -10.87
CA LYS A 54 10.16 7.45 -11.93
C LYS A 54 11.56 7.99 -12.24
N THR A 55 12.51 7.87 -11.31
CA THR A 55 13.92 8.22 -11.55
C THR A 55 14.63 7.16 -12.39
N GLU A 56 14.34 5.88 -12.14
CA GLU A 56 14.87 4.75 -12.91
C GLU A 56 14.23 4.66 -14.31
N TYR A 57 12.90 4.73 -14.35
CA TYR A 57 12.09 4.69 -15.56
C TYR A 57 11.69 6.11 -15.95
N LYS A 58 12.52 6.75 -16.78
CA LYS A 58 12.28 8.12 -17.23
C LYS A 58 10.95 8.26 -17.97
N GLU A 59 10.23 9.32 -17.65
CA GLU A 59 8.98 9.66 -18.33
C GLU A 59 9.21 9.88 -19.84
N PRO A 60 8.35 9.31 -20.71
CA PRO A 60 8.48 9.48 -22.15
C PRO A 60 8.23 10.93 -22.55
N LYS A 61 9.12 11.50 -23.36
CA LYS A 61 8.97 12.87 -23.91
C LYS A 61 8.03 12.86 -25.13
N THR A 62 6.73 12.76 -24.88
CA THR A 62 5.71 12.76 -25.93
C THR A 62 4.41 13.41 -25.45
N SER A 63 3.65 14.00 -26.39
CA SER A 63 2.28 14.46 -26.15
C SER A 63 1.23 13.38 -26.39
N GLU A 64 1.63 12.18 -26.82
CA GLU A 64 0.71 11.06 -27.02
C GLU A 64 0.16 10.55 -25.69
N MET A 65 -1.09 10.91 -25.40
CA MET A 65 -1.77 10.59 -24.14
C MET A 65 -1.78 9.08 -23.84
N TYR A 66 -1.90 8.24 -24.87
CA TYR A 66 -1.86 6.78 -24.70
C TYR A 66 -0.51 6.28 -24.19
N VAL A 67 0.60 6.87 -24.66
CA VAL A 67 1.95 6.49 -24.23
C VAL A 67 2.18 6.90 -22.78
N VAL A 68 1.75 8.11 -22.40
CA VAL A 68 1.82 8.60 -21.02
C VAL A 68 0.97 7.74 -20.09
N ALA A 69 -0.25 7.37 -20.51
CA ALA A 69 -1.12 6.51 -19.72
C ALA A 69 -0.52 5.11 -19.49
N LYS A 70 0.07 4.51 -20.52
CA LYS A 70 0.77 3.22 -20.39
C LYS A 70 1.98 3.29 -19.46
N TYR A 71 2.75 4.37 -19.54
CA TYR A 71 3.84 4.61 -18.61
C TYR A 71 3.33 4.71 -17.17
N GLN A 72 2.30 5.51 -16.91
CA GLN A 72 1.75 5.63 -15.56
C GLN A 72 1.19 4.29 -15.03
N GLN A 73 0.51 3.51 -15.89
CA GLN A 73 0.05 2.16 -15.52
C GLN A 73 1.20 1.22 -15.14
N MET A 74 2.34 1.29 -15.85
CA MET A 74 3.53 0.51 -15.52
C MET A 74 4.10 0.92 -14.17
N ILE A 75 4.23 2.23 -13.91
CA ILE A 75 4.70 2.74 -12.61
C ILE A 75 3.76 2.28 -11.49
N ASP A 76 2.45 2.45 -11.66
CA ASP A 76 1.44 2.06 -10.66
C ASP A 76 1.51 0.55 -10.37
N GLY A 77 1.68 -0.29 -11.40
CA GLY A 77 1.82 -1.73 -11.23
C GLY A 77 3.06 -2.14 -10.43
N LEU A 78 4.21 -1.51 -10.71
CA LEU A 78 5.46 -1.77 -9.99
C LEU A 78 5.35 -1.34 -8.52
N VAL A 79 4.76 -0.17 -8.27
CA VAL A 79 4.54 0.35 -6.92
C VAL A 79 3.59 -0.58 -6.15
N ASP A 80 2.45 -0.94 -6.73
CA ASP A 80 1.46 -1.79 -6.07
C ASP A 80 2.03 -3.18 -5.75
N GLU A 81 2.88 -3.78 -6.60
CA GLU A 81 3.52 -5.07 -6.29
C GLU A 81 4.35 -5.00 -5.00
N ILE A 82 5.14 -3.92 -4.84
CA ILE A 82 5.98 -3.73 -3.66
C ILE A 82 5.10 -3.45 -2.43
N LEU A 83 4.11 -2.56 -2.55
CA LEU A 83 3.24 -2.20 -1.44
C LEU A 83 2.38 -3.39 -0.96
N MET A 84 1.96 -4.28 -1.87
CA MET A 84 1.21 -5.47 -1.49
C MET A 84 2.01 -6.40 -0.58
N LYS A 85 3.34 -6.50 -0.77
CA LYS A 85 4.21 -7.25 0.15
C LYS A 85 4.15 -6.65 1.56
N GLU A 86 4.12 -5.33 1.67
CA GLU A 86 4.00 -4.62 2.95
C GLU A 86 2.62 -4.77 3.61
N VAL A 87 1.54 -4.77 2.83
CA VAL A 87 0.17 -5.00 3.33
C VAL A 87 0.03 -6.39 3.97
N LEU A 88 0.72 -7.39 3.42
CA LEU A 88 0.64 -8.76 3.89
C LEU A 88 1.42 -9.02 5.19
N VAL A 89 2.28 -8.09 5.61
CA VAL A 89 3.04 -8.21 6.85
C VAL A 89 2.11 -8.17 8.07
N LYS A 90 2.33 -9.09 9.00
CA LYS A 90 1.64 -9.14 10.29
C LYS A 90 1.93 -7.89 11.13
N ILE A 91 0.88 -7.29 11.70
CA ILE A 91 0.95 -6.16 12.66
C ILE A 91 0.79 -6.59 14.12
#